data_AF-A0A972P9M8-F1
#
_entry.id   AF-A0A972P9M8-F1
#
_cell.length_a   1.000
_cell.length_b   1.000
_cell.length_c   1.000
_cell.angle_alpha   90.00
_cell.angle_beta   90.00
_cell.angle_gamma   90.00
#
_symmetry.space_group_name_H-M   'P 1'
#
loop_
_entity.id
_entity.type
_entity.pdbx_description
1 polymer ?
#
loop_
_entity_poly.entity_id
_entity_poly.type
_entity_poly.pdbx_seq_one_letter_code
_entity_poly.pdbx_strand_id
1 'polypeptide(L)'
;MDELTKYTATALALGFTAAVPFNCSIMECKPEIRALCTPQKCQNYGKSWVCPPGCGDLEMCAEQISRFKRGILLQSKSILEDSSDHELMVQLVERHNQRLEEFCAFIRSEHSDVLLLSTGGCGLCECCTYPDASCRKPEERKGSLSAFGIDVGELCKRAGLDYTFVSGTLILVGCVLID
;
A
#
# COMPACT_ATOMS: atom_id res chain seq x y z
N MET A 1 -11.42 -6.11 24.21
CA MET A 1 -10.27 -6.07 23.30
C MET A 1 -10.37 -4.75 22.56
N ASP A 2 -9.34 -3.91 22.64
CA ASP A 2 -9.31 -2.64 21.92
C ASP A 2 -9.38 -2.90 20.39
N GLU A 3 -10.01 -2.00 19.64
CA GLU A 3 -10.25 -2.14 18.20
C GLU A 3 -8.95 -2.38 17.43
N LEU A 4 -7.89 -1.64 17.77
CA LEU A 4 -6.59 -1.79 17.11
C LEU A 4 -5.94 -3.13 17.44
N THR A 5 -6.20 -3.68 18.63
CA THR A 5 -5.74 -5.02 18.99
C THR A 5 -6.45 -6.10 18.18
N LYS A 6 -7.75 -5.93 17.90
CA LYS A 6 -8.49 -6.82 16.99
C LYS A 6 -7.88 -6.75 15.58
N TYR A 7 -7.58 -5.56 15.08
CA TYR A 7 -7.04 -5.37 13.73
C TYR A 7 -5.64 -5.96 13.55
N THR A 8 -4.74 -5.74 14.52
CA THR A 8 -3.43 -6.37 14.47
C THR A 8 -3.52 -7.89 14.56
N ALA A 9 -4.39 -8.43 15.43
CA ALA A 9 -4.61 -9.87 15.51
C ALA A 9 -5.16 -10.46 14.20
N THR A 10 -6.14 -9.83 13.56
CA THR A 10 -6.66 -10.26 12.26
C THR A 10 -5.59 -10.21 11.18
N ALA A 11 -4.80 -9.14 11.12
CA ALA A 11 -3.71 -9.02 10.16
C ALA A 11 -2.68 -10.16 10.32
N LEU A 12 -2.27 -10.45 11.55
CA LEU A 12 -1.36 -11.56 11.81
C LEU A 12 -1.98 -12.92 11.43
N ALA A 13 -3.28 -13.11 11.67
CA ALA A 13 -4.01 -14.32 11.27
C ALA A 13 -4.08 -14.49 9.74
N LEU A 14 -4.12 -13.40 8.97
CA LEU A 14 -4.01 -13.41 7.50
C LEU A 14 -2.59 -13.68 6.99
N GLY A 15 -1.60 -13.77 7.89
CA GLY A 15 -0.23 -14.13 7.58
C GLY A 15 0.70 -12.96 7.28
N PHE A 16 0.34 -11.73 7.68
CA PHE A 16 1.33 -10.65 7.77
C PHE A 16 2.36 -10.97 8.86
N THR A 17 3.62 -10.60 8.64
CA THR A 17 4.70 -10.80 9.62
C THR A 17 4.67 -9.75 10.73
N ALA A 18 4.11 -8.57 10.45
CA ALA A 18 3.88 -7.53 11.45
C ALA A 18 2.68 -6.66 11.06
N ALA A 19 2.01 -6.12 12.07
CA ALA A 19 0.94 -5.15 11.94
C ALA A 19 1.08 -4.10 13.04
N VAL A 20 1.17 -2.82 12.66
CA VAL A 20 1.41 -1.71 13.60
C VAL A 20 0.38 -0.60 13.37
N PRO A 21 -0.46 -0.27 14.36
CA PRO A 21 -1.32 0.89 14.31
C PRO A 21 -0.49 2.19 14.35
N PHE A 22 -0.90 3.20 13.59
CA PHE A 22 -0.23 4.50 13.56
C PHE A 22 -1.23 5.66 13.34
N ASN A 23 -0.80 6.88 13.68
CA ASN A 23 -1.56 8.10 13.39
C ASN A 23 -1.23 8.61 11.99
N CYS A 24 -2.23 8.85 11.15
CA CYS A 24 -2.03 9.32 9.78
C CYS A 24 -1.29 10.67 9.69
N SER A 25 -1.24 11.46 10.77
CA SER A 25 -0.47 12.71 10.84
C SER A 25 1.03 12.54 10.65
N ILE A 26 1.56 11.31 10.75
CA ILE A 26 2.98 11.04 10.48
C ILE A 26 3.29 10.84 9.00
N MET A 27 2.26 10.63 8.17
CA MET A 27 2.39 10.45 6.72
C MET A 27 2.69 11.78 6.03
N GLU A 28 3.59 11.72 5.06
CA GLU A 28 4.07 12.90 4.35
C GLU A 28 4.20 12.57 2.87
N CYS A 29 3.47 13.32 2.04
CA CYS A 29 3.50 13.21 0.59
C CYS A 29 4.71 13.99 0.05
N LYS A 30 5.74 13.27 -0.37
CA LYS A 30 7.04 13.83 -0.76
C LYS A 30 7.23 13.90 -2.28
N PRO A 31 7.54 15.09 -2.83
CA PRO A 31 7.80 15.26 -4.26
C PRO A 31 8.91 14.35 -4.79
N GLU A 32 9.97 14.12 -4.01
CA GLU A 32 11.10 13.28 -4.38
C GLU A 32 10.70 11.81 -4.56
N ILE A 33 9.75 11.31 -3.77
CA ILE A 33 9.21 9.96 -3.92
C ILE A 33 8.28 9.90 -5.13
N ARG A 34 7.43 10.93 -5.30
CA ARG A 34 6.56 11.08 -6.47
C ARG A 34 7.36 11.13 -7.78
N ALA A 35 8.56 11.71 -7.76
CA ALA A 35 9.49 11.80 -8.89
C ALA A 35 10.11 10.45 -9.31
N LEU A 36 9.82 9.36 -8.59
CA LEU A 36 10.12 7.99 -9.01
C LEU A 36 9.03 7.43 -9.94
N CYS A 37 7.81 7.98 -9.87
CA CYS A 37 6.69 7.58 -10.70
C CYS A 37 6.61 8.46 -11.95
N THR A 38 7.55 8.28 -12.88
CA THR A 38 7.58 8.97 -14.19
C THR A 38 7.58 7.95 -15.34
N PRO A 39 7.23 8.34 -16.58
CA PRO A 39 7.30 7.45 -17.74
C PRO A 39 8.68 6.81 -17.94
N GLN A 40 9.75 7.51 -17.55
CA GLN A 40 11.13 7.06 -17.74
C GLN A 40 11.59 6.08 -16.65
N LYS A 41 11.01 6.14 -15.45
CA LYS A 41 11.47 5.38 -14.27
C LYS A 41 10.51 4.28 -13.84
N CYS A 42 9.23 4.38 -14.19
CA CYS A 42 8.19 3.47 -13.72
C CYS A 42 7.40 2.90 -14.89
N GLN A 43 7.49 1.58 -15.05
CA GLN A 43 6.75 0.86 -16.09
C GLN A 43 5.22 0.88 -15.88
N ASN A 44 4.75 1.27 -14.69
CA ASN A 44 3.33 1.37 -14.37
C ASN A 44 2.76 2.79 -14.56
N TYR A 45 3.61 3.78 -14.89
CA TYR A 45 3.16 5.14 -15.14
C TYR A 45 2.09 5.17 -16.25
N GLY A 46 1.00 5.89 -16.02
CA GLY A 46 -0.08 6.07 -17.00
C GLY A 46 -0.84 4.79 -17.37
N LYS A 47 -0.70 3.69 -16.62
CA LYS A 47 -1.39 2.42 -16.93
C LYS A 47 -2.66 2.17 -16.13
N SER A 48 -2.92 2.96 -15.09
CA SER A 48 -4.09 2.75 -14.22
C SER A 48 -4.51 4.00 -13.47
N TRP A 49 -5.75 3.97 -12.97
CA TRP A 49 -6.33 5.02 -12.13
C TRP A 49 -5.62 5.24 -10.77
N VAL A 50 -4.67 4.38 -10.40
CA VAL A 50 -3.89 4.51 -9.14
C VAL A 50 -2.44 4.94 -9.39
N CYS A 51 -2.04 5.04 -10.65
CA CYS A 51 -0.74 5.53 -11.06
C CYS A 51 -0.87 6.98 -11.59
N PRO A 52 0.17 7.82 -11.47
CA PRO A 52 0.16 9.12 -12.13
C PRO A 52 -0.05 9.01 -13.64
N PRO A 53 -0.77 9.97 -14.26
CA PRO A 53 -1.50 11.06 -13.62
C PRO A 53 -2.89 10.67 -13.09
N GLY A 54 -3.35 9.44 -13.32
CA GLY A 54 -4.69 8.96 -12.96
C GLY A 54 -5.04 9.02 -11.46
N CYS A 55 -4.06 8.97 -10.56
CA CYS A 55 -4.28 9.13 -9.12
C CYS A 55 -4.37 10.59 -8.63
N GLY A 56 -4.35 11.58 -9.54
CA GLY A 56 -4.27 13.00 -9.19
C GLY A 56 -2.84 13.48 -8.96
N ASP A 57 -2.65 14.74 -8.61
CA ASP A 57 -1.35 15.27 -8.20
C ASP A 57 -1.03 14.96 -6.72
N LEU A 58 0.10 15.46 -6.23
CA LEU A 58 0.55 15.17 -4.87
C LEU A 58 -0.30 15.87 -3.80
N GLU A 59 -0.86 17.04 -4.11
CA GLU A 59 -1.74 17.79 -3.21
C GLU A 59 -3.06 17.05 -3.02
N MET A 60 -3.65 16.57 -4.12
CA MET A 60 -4.85 15.72 -4.08
C MET A 60 -4.61 14.43 -3.28
N CYS A 61 -3.45 13.79 -3.41
CA CYS A 61 -3.09 12.62 -2.60
C CYS A 61 -3.01 12.96 -1.10
N ALA A 62 -2.42 14.10 -0.75
CA ALA A 62 -2.31 14.56 0.63
C ALA A 62 -3.69 14.90 1.23
N GLU A 63 -4.54 15.58 0.46
CA GLU A 63 -5.94 15.85 0.83
C GLU A 63 -6.76 14.57 1.01
N GLN A 64 -6.45 13.52 0.27
CA GLN A 64 -7.12 12.24 0.43
C GLN A 64 -6.69 11.55 1.72
N ILE A 65 -5.39 11.55 2.04
CA ILE A 65 -4.86 11.01 3.31
C ILE A 65 -5.37 11.79 4.52
N SER A 66 -5.51 13.11 4.43
CA SER A 66 -5.90 13.98 5.56
C SER A 66 -7.31 13.73 6.10
N ARG A 67 -8.15 12.99 5.35
CA ARG A 67 -9.48 12.55 5.77
C ARG A 67 -9.43 11.45 6.84
N PHE A 68 -8.31 10.74 6.92
CA PHE A 68 -8.11 9.62 7.83
C PHE A 68 -7.27 10.05 9.03
N LYS A 69 -7.59 9.51 10.21
CA LYS A 69 -6.84 9.80 11.45
C LYS A 69 -5.93 8.66 11.85
N ARG A 70 -6.31 7.43 11.49
CA ARG A 70 -5.66 6.22 11.97
C ARG A 70 -5.35 5.31 10.79
N GLY A 71 -4.27 4.55 10.91
CA GLY A 71 -3.91 3.56 9.90
C GLY A 71 -3.32 2.32 10.55
N ILE A 72 -3.35 1.23 9.80
CA ILE A 72 -2.70 -0.02 10.16
C ILE A 72 -1.65 -0.30 9.10
N LEU A 73 -0.38 -0.27 9.51
CA LEU A 73 0.76 -0.59 8.67
C LEU A 73 0.99 -2.10 8.70
N LEU A 74 1.09 -2.73 7.53
CA LEU A 74 1.08 -4.17 7.35
C LEU A 74 2.34 -4.59 6.60
N GLN A 75 3.09 -5.53 7.18
CA GLN A 75 4.36 -5.99 6.62
C GLN A 75 4.31 -7.47 6.28
N SER A 76 4.88 -7.84 5.13
CA SER A 76 5.31 -9.21 4.84
C SER A 76 6.82 -9.23 4.67
N LYS A 77 7.52 -9.95 5.54
CA LYS A 77 8.96 -10.23 5.41
C LYS A 77 9.16 -11.66 4.89
N SER A 78 10.04 -11.83 3.92
CA SER A 78 10.37 -13.15 3.35
C SER A 78 11.87 -13.26 3.14
N ILE A 79 12.41 -14.46 3.32
CA ILE A 79 13.81 -14.78 3.04
C ILE A 79 13.87 -15.23 1.57
N LEU A 80 14.79 -14.64 0.81
CA LEU A 80 15.12 -15.02 -0.55
C LEU A 80 16.47 -15.75 -0.50
N GLU A 81 16.47 -17.03 -0.87
CA GLU A 81 17.71 -17.80 -1.01
C GLU A 81 18.52 -17.31 -2.22
N ASP A 82 17.83 -16.89 -3.29
CA ASP A 82 18.39 -16.25 -4.47
C ASP A 82 17.66 -14.92 -4.72
N SER A 83 18.38 -13.80 -4.64
CA SER A 83 17.83 -12.46 -4.89
C SER A 83 17.54 -12.18 -6.36
N SER A 84 17.97 -13.07 -7.27
CA SER A 84 17.67 -13.02 -8.69
C SER A 84 16.42 -13.83 -9.08
N ASP A 85 15.74 -14.48 -8.14
CA ASP A 85 14.49 -15.19 -8.40
C ASP A 85 13.31 -14.20 -8.55
N HIS A 86 13.16 -13.71 -9.77
CA HIS A 86 12.10 -12.76 -10.13
C HIS A 86 10.71 -13.37 -10.04
N GLU A 87 10.57 -14.68 -10.29
CA GLU A 87 9.28 -15.36 -10.24
C GLU A 87 8.78 -15.43 -8.79
N LEU A 88 9.65 -15.82 -7.86
CA LEU A 88 9.34 -15.81 -6.43
C LEU A 88 9.01 -14.40 -5.95
N MET A 89 9.75 -13.37 -6.36
CA MET A 89 9.45 -11.99 -5.99
C MET A 89 8.04 -11.56 -6.45
N VAL A 90 7.66 -11.89 -7.69
CA VAL A 90 6.31 -11.59 -8.22
C VAL A 90 5.24 -12.31 -7.38
N GLN A 91 5.41 -13.60 -7.10
CA GLN A 91 4.47 -14.37 -6.28
C GLN A 91 4.33 -13.82 -4.85
N LEU A 92 5.43 -13.36 -4.24
CA LEU A 92 5.43 -12.74 -2.90
C LEU A 92 4.69 -11.40 -2.90
N VAL A 93 4.88 -10.58 -3.95
CA VAL A 93 4.15 -9.31 -4.13
C VAL A 93 2.65 -9.57 -4.31
N GLU A 94 2.29 -10.53 -5.15
CA GLU A 94 0.89 -10.92 -5.37
C GLU A 94 0.23 -11.40 -4.08
N ARG A 95 0.89 -12.30 -3.35
CA ARG A 95 0.40 -12.81 -2.05
C ARG A 95 0.26 -11.71 -1.01
N HIS A 96 1.20 -10.77 -0.93
CA HIS A 96 1.10 -9.62 -0.02
C HIS A 96 -0.09 -8.74 -0.38
N ASN A 97 -0.28 -8.45 -1.67
CA ASN A 97 -1.41 -7.65 -2.14
C ASN A 97 -2.76 -8.35 -1.94
N GLN A 98 -2.83 -9.67 -2.09
CA GLN A 98 -4.04 -10.44 -1.77
C GLN A 98 -4.39 -10.32 -0.27
N ARG A 99 -3.41 -10.47 0.63
CA ARG A 99 -3.63 -10.28 2.07
C ARG A 99 -4.10 -8.87 2.41
N LEU A 100 -3.60 -7.85 1.70
CA LEU A 100 -4.05 -6.46 1.87
C LEU A 100 -5.51 -6.29 1.46
N GLU A 101 -5.94 -6.93 0.36
CA GLU A 101 -7.33 -6.93 -0.09
C GLU A 101 -8.25 -7.60 0.93
N GLU A 102 -7.88 -8.80 1.40
CA GLU A 102 -8.64 -9.54 2.40
C GLU A 102 -8.75 -8.75 3.72
N PHE A 103 -7.66 -8.15 4.17
CA PHE A 103 -7.66 -7.29 5.36
C PHE A 103 -8.51 -6.03 5.16
N CYS A 104 -8.40 -5.37 4.01
CA CYS A 104 -9.20 -4.18 3.71
C CYS A 104 -10.70 -4.50 3.62
N ALA A 105 -11.06 -5.65 3.04
CA ALA A 105 -12.45 -6.13 3.03
C ALA A 105 -13.00 -6.34 4.45
N PHE A 106 -12.18 -6.91 5.34
CA PHE A 106 -12.53 -7.02 6.76
C PHE A 106 -12.73 -5.66 7.42
N ILE A 107 -11.83 -4.70 7.21
CA ILE A 107 -11.96 -3.34 7.77
C ILE A 107 -13.20 -2.62 7.22
N ARG A 108 -13.51 -2.79 5.93
CA ARG A 108 -14.71 -2.23 5.29
C ARG A 108 -16.03 -2.78 5.82
N SER A 109 -16.01 -3.92 6.53
CA SER A 109 -17.20 -4.40 7.23
C SER A 109 -17.53 -3.57 8.48
N GLU A 110 -16.59 -2.74 8.95
CA GLU A 110 -16.71 -1.92 10.16
C GLU A 110 -16.57 -0.42 9.89
N HIS A 111 -15.89 -0.03 8.80
CA HIS A 111 -15.68 1.36 8.39
C HIS A 111 -16.19 1.62 6.97
N SER A 112 -16.92 2.73 6.80
CA SER A 112 -17.45 3.14 5.49
C SER A 112 -16.42 3.83 4.60
N ASP A 113 -15.47 4.55 5.18
CA ASP A 113 -14.39 5.21 4.42
C ASP A 113 -13.05 4.54 4.75
N VAL A 114 -12.44 3.96 3.72
CA VAL A 114 -11.23 3.15 3.87
C VAL A 114 -10.33 3.34 2.66
N LEU A 115 -9.11 3.84 2.89
CA LEU A 115 -8.08 3.96 1.86
C LEU A 115 -7.03 2.86 2.01
N LEU A 116 -6.92 1.99 1.01
CA LEU A 116 -5.85 0.99 0.93
C LEU A 116 -4.70 1.55 0.07
N LEU A 117 -3.50 1.64 0.65
CA LEU A 117 -2.26 1.92 -0.04
C LEU A 117 -1.37 0.67 -0.03
N SER A 118 -1.00 0.18 -1.21
CA SER A 118 -0.24 -1.06 -1.38
C SER A 118 1.13 -0.81 -2.02
N THR A 119 1.93 -1.88 -2.09
CA THR A 119 3.13 -1.94 -2.91
C THR A 119 2.74 -2.27 -4.35
N GLY A 120 3.07 -1.38 -5.29
CA GLY A 120 2.83 -1.57 -6.72
C GLY A 120 1.51 -0.96 -7.23
N GLY A 121 0.96 -1.52 -8.31
CA GLY A 121 -0.26 -1.04 -8.97
C GLY A 121 -1.53 -1.75 -8.49
N CYS A 122 -2.68 -1.38 -9.08
CA CYS A 122 -4.00 -1.83 -8.62
C CYS A 122 -4.26 -3.33 -8.81
N GLY A 123 -3.91 -3.93 -9.96
CA GLY A 123 -4.07 -5.38 -10.20
C GLY A 123 -5.49 -5.98 -10.14
N LEU A 124 -6.54 -5.18 -9.90
CA LEU A 124 -7.92 -5.68 -9.71
C LEU A 124 -8.63 -6.15 -11.00
N CYS A 125 -8.06 -5.82 -12.15
CA CYS A 125 -8.61 -6.14 -13.46
C CYS A 125 -7.48 -6.49 -14.41
N GLU A 126 -7.74 -7.42 -15.32
CA GLU A 126 -6.80 -7.84 -16.36
C GLU A 126 -6.36 -6.66 -17.24
N CYS A 127 -7.31 -5.83 -17.67
CA CYS A 127 -7.05 -4.62 -18.46
C CYS A 127 -7.71 -3.41 -17.79
N CYS A 128 -6.94 -2.38 -17.43
CA CYS A 128 -7.48 -1.17 -16.80
C CYS A 128 -8.26 -0.32 -17.81
N THR A 129 -9.32 0.36 -17.36
CA THR A 129 -10.09 1.30 -18.19
C THR A 129 -9.42 2.66 -18.35
N TYR A 130 -8.31 2.91 -17.67
CA TYR A 130 -7.58 4.17 -17.78
C TYR A 130 -6.91 4.29 -19.16
N PRO A 131 -6.94 5.47 -19.82
CA PRO A 131 -7.64 6.70 -19.42
C PRO A 131 -9.07 6.80 -19.98
N ASP A 132 -9.51 5.83 -20.76
CA ASP A 132 -10.65 5.95 -21.67
C ASP A 132 -12.03 5.87 -21.01
N ALA A 133 -12.15 5.21 -19.84
CA ALA A 133 -13.41 5.06 -19.12
C ALA A 133 -13.22 4.98 -17.60
N SER A 134 -14.29 5.28 -16.84
CA SER A 134 -14.28 5.21 -15.37
C SER A 134 -13.78 3.88 -14.83
N CYS A 135 -13.18 3.90 -13.63
CA CYS A 135 -12.73 2.68 -12.97
C CYS A 135 -13.92 1.72 -12.75
N ARG A 136 -13.75 0.43 -13.07
CA ARG A 136 -14.79 -0.59 -12.85
C ARG A 136 -15.04 -0.91 -11.37
N LYS A 137 -14.04 -0.67 -10.52
CA LYS A 137 -14.03 -1.01 -9.10
C LYS A 137 -13.47 0.15 -8.26
N PRO A 138 -14.12 1.34 -8.27
CA PRO A 138 -13.53 2.56 -7.73
C PRO A 138 -13.29 2.50 -6.22
N GLU A 139 -14.11 1.75 -5.48
CA GLU A 139 -14.02 1.56 -4.04
C GLU A 139 -12.95 0.54 -3.66
N GLU A 140 -12.74 -0.51 -4.45
CA GLU A 140 -11.73 -1.53 -4.19
C GLU A 140 -10.30 -1.07 -4.54
N ARG A 141 -10.15 0.07 -5.23
CA ARG A 141 -8.85 0.57 -5.71
C ARG A 141 -7.78 0.57 -4.61
N LYS A 142 -6.59 0.13 -5.00
CA LYS A 142 -5.41 0.10 -4.14
C LYS A 142 -4.44 1.18 -4.61
N GLY A 143 -4.37 2.27 -3.88
CA GLY A 143 -3.40 3.34 -4.13
C GLY A 143 -1.98 2.78 -4.01
N SER A 144 -1.02 3.38 -4.70
CA SER A 144 0.39 3.01 -4.52
C SER A 144 1.05 3.95 -3.52
N LEU A 145 1.76 3.44 -2.52
CA LEU A 145 2.48 4.27 -1.55
C LEU A 145 3.41 5.28 -2.26
N SER A 146 4.18 4.83 -3.26
CA SER A 146 5.08 5.71 -4.02
C SER A 146 4.33 6.68 -4.93
N ALA A 147 3.18 6.29 -5.49
CA ALA A 147 2.33 7.23 -6.24
C ALA A 147 1.79 8.33 -5.34
N PHE A 148 1.48 8.04 -4.08
CA PHE A 148 1.07 9.05 -3.08
C PHE A 148 2.28 9.85 -2.54
N GLY A 149 3.50 9.57 -3.01
CA GLY A 149 4.72 10.22 -2.53
C GLY A 149 5.13 9.77 -1.13
N ILE A 150 4.66 8.62 -0.65
CA ILE A 150 4.96 8.12 0.69
C ILE A 150 6.29 7.37 0.67
N ASP A 151 7.24 7.86 1.46
CA ASP A 151 8.46 7.14 1.79
C ASP A 151 8.14 6.02 2.78
N VAL A 152 8.20 4.78 2.30
CA VAL A 152 7.88 3.59 3.09
C VAL A 152 8.83 3.42 4.28
N GLY A 153 10.13 3.69 4.08
CA GLY A 153 11.13 3.51 5.13
C GLY A 153 10.93 4.51 6.27
N GLU A 154 10.71 5.78 5.92
CA GLU A 154 10.42 6.83 6.90
C GLU A 154 9.07 6.59 7.61
N LEU A 155 8.04 6.16 6.88
CA LEU A 155 6.74 5.81 7.49
C LEU A 155 6.89 4.66 8.49
N CYS A 156 7.56 3.57 8.13
CA CYS A 156 7.82 2.44 9.03
C CYS A 156 8.55 2.91 10.28
N LYS A 157 9.61 3.72 10.13
CA LYS A 157 10.39 4.26 11.25
C LYS A 157 9.54 5.11 12.19
N ARG A 158 8.73 6.04 11.65
CA ARG A 158 7.84 6.89 12.45
C ARG A 158 6.74 6.10 13.15
N ALA A 159 6.25 5.02 12.53
CA ALA A 159 5.25 4.12 13.09
C ALA A 159 5.84 3.13 14.12
N GLY A 160 7.17 3.00 14.22
CA GLY A 160 7.83 2.03 15.10
C GLY A 160 7.85 0.60 14.55
N LEU A 161 7.71 0.44 13.23
CA LEU A 161 7.83 -0.84 12.53
C LEU A 161 9.28 -1.05 12.06
N ASP A 162 9.90 -2.18 12.42
CA ASP A 162 11.23 -2.53 11.92
C ASP A 162 11.23 -2.66 10.39
N TYR A 163 12.08 -1.87 9.74
CA TYR A 163 12.27 -1.86 8.30
C TYR A 163 13.77 -1.96 7.96
N THR A 164 14.45 -2.87 8.66
CA THR A 164 15.87 -3.12 8.46
C THR A 164 16.08 -4.10 7.31
N PHE A 165 16.76 -3.66 6.25
CA PHE A 165 17.16 -4.53 5.16
C PHE A 165 18.31 -5.42 5.60
N VAL A 166 18.06 -6.73 5.58
CA VAL A 166 19.09 -7.76 5.72
C VAL A 166 19.29 -8.40 4.35
N SER A 167 20.55 -8.71 3.99
CA SER A 167 20.85 -9.39 2.74
C SER A 167 20.00 -10.67 2.61
N GLY A 168 19.43 -10.91 1.43
CA GLY A 168 18.53 -12.04 1.21
C GLY A 168 17.15 -11.89 1.84
N THR A 169 16.67 -10.67 2.13
CA THR A 169 15.29 -10.46 2.59
C THR A 169 14.51 -9.52 1.69
N LEU A 170 13.26 -9.88 1.41
CA LEU A 170 12.27 -9.03 0.78
C LEU A 170 11.29 -8.54 1.84
N ILE A 171 11.10 -7.22 1.92
CA ILE A 171 10.13 -6.59 2.82
C ILE A 171 9.11 -5.83 1.98
N LEU A 172 7.86 -6.27 2.08
CA LEU A 172 6.71 -5.64 1.42
C LEU A 172 5.84 -4.97 2.47
N VAL A 173 5.40 -3.75 2.16
CA VAL A 173 4.59 -2.93 3.07
C VAL A 173 3.39 -2.36 2.33
N GLY A 174 2.27 -2.35 3.03
CA GLY A 174 1.06 -1.63 2.68
C GLY A 174 0.41 -1.05 3.93
N CYS A 175 -0.58 -0.19 3.78
CA CYS A 175 -1.40 0.26 4.89
C CYS A 175 -2.86 0.42 4.50
N VAL A 176 -3.73 0.27 5.50
CA VAL A 176 -5.15 0.61 5.41
C VAL A 176 -5.40 1.78 6.34
N LEU A 177 -5.94 2.88 5.81
CA LEU A 177 -6.30 4.08 6.55
C LEU A 177 -7.80 4.09 6.84
N ILE A 178 -8.15 4.51 8.05
CA ILE A 178 -9.51 4.58 8.59
C ILE A 178 -9.72 5.91 9.34
N ASP A 179 -10.98 6.30 9.48
CA ASP A 179 -11.42 7.54 10.10
C ASP A 179 -11.19 7.62 11.63
#